data_AF-A0A8G2BJG0-F1
#
_entry.id   AF-A0A8G2BJG0-F1
#
_cell.length_a   1.000
_cell.length_b   1.000
_cell.length_c   1.000
_cell.angle_alpha   90.00
_cell.angle_beta   90.00
_cell.angle_gamma   90.00
#
_symmetry.space_group_name_H-M   'P 1'
#
loop_
_entity.id
_entity.type
_entity.pdbx_description
1 polymer ?
#
loop_
_entity_poly.entity_id
_entity_poly.type
_entity_poly.pdbx_seq_one_letter_code
_entity_poly.pdbx_strand_id
1 'polypeptide(L)'
;MSDDLAETLGLDAAGDAGGDAGGDAGGRRERRGRSGGGGRDARRAARGRPSTLYTPFITRNVGTFDVLSQEGLEIIEANAETILEEIGIEFRDDSESLDMWRAAGADVDGERVHIPRGLARELIKTAPASFTQHARNPERSVEIGGGNTVFAPVYGPPFVSDIDGGRRYATIEDFQNFVKLAYSHQGMHHSGGTVCEPVDLPVNKRHFDMVYAHIKYSDKPFMGSVTHPERALDTLEMSRIVFGSEFLETNTVLVSLINANSPMTWDATMLGALKNYARANQAVITTPFILAGAMSPVTVAGTLAQTLAEAMAGMAFAQLCRPGAPVIFGSFASSISMQSGAPTFGTPEPALVLYGCAQLARRLNVPFRSGGSLCGAKVPDAQAAFESANTLLPTVLGGVNFVLHAAGWLEGGLVSSYEKFMMDADQCAMMRTMLEGVDLTENGQAMDAIREVGPGAHFLGCSHTQANFEKAFYRSSIADNSTYEQWESEGSRDTYQRSAALVKKTLAEYEAPVLDPAIDEALIDFMAKKKASFPDSNV
;
A
#
# COMPACT_ATOMS: atom_id res chain seq x y z
N MET A 1 29.89 50.07 -19.30
CA MET A 1 30.51 48.87 -18.73
C MET A 1 29.50 47.76 -18.95
N SER A 2 29.47 47.28 -20.20
CA SER A 2 30.19 46.09 -20.68
C SER A 2 29.37 44.85 -20.30
N ASP A 3 28.53 44.34 -21.20
CA ASP A 3 28.92 43.41 -22.28
C ASP A 3 29.68 42.21 -21.70
N ASP A 4 29.01 41.05 -21.66
CA ASP A 4 29.55 39.86 -22.34
C ASP A 4 28.51 38.73 -22.44
N LEU A 5 28.68 37.91 -23.49
CA LEU A 5 28.11 36.56 -23.73
C LEU A 5 26.69 36.44 -24.30
N ALA A 6 26.59 36.69 -25.61
CA ALA A 6 25.65 35.97 -26.49
C ALA A 6 26.30 35.74 -27.87
N GLU A 7 27.23 34.78 -27.93
CA GLU A 7 27.85 34.34 -29.19
C GLU A 7 28.18 32.84 -29.11
N THR A 8 27.23 31.95 -29.43
CA THR A 8 27.49 30.68 -30.13
C THR A 8 26.17 30.05 -30.57
N LEU A 9 26.15 29.47 -31.77
CA LEU A 9 25.06 28.76 -32.46
C LEU A 9 24.33 29.60 -33.51
N GLY A 10 25.04 29.75 -34.63
CA GLY A 10 24.61 30.43 -35.84
C GLY A 10 23.50 29.71 -36.60
N LEU A 11 22.49 30.50 -36.96
CA LEU A 11 21.56 30.21 -38.04
C LEU A 11 21.55 31.45 -38.94
N ASP A 12 22.30 31.37 -40.03
CA ASP A 12 22.22 32.34 -41.12
C ASP A 12 20.91 32.16 -41.89
N ALA A 13 20.23 33.28 -42.09
CA ALA A 13 19.12 33.44 -43.02
C ALA A 13 19.54 34.39 -44.15
N ALA A 14 19.38 33.95 -45.40
CA ALA A 14 19.24 34.76 -46.62
C ALA A 14 18.66 33.82 -47.70
N GLY A 15 17.50 34.07 -48.33
CA GLY A 15 17.26 35.06 -49.41
C GLY A 15 17.69 34.44 -50.76
N ASP A 16 17.00 34.49 -51.90
CA ASP A 16 15.81 35.18 -52.41
C ASP A 16 15.51 34.62 -53.84
N ALA A 17 14.28 34.86 -54.32
CA ALA A 17 13.83 35.09 -55.71
C ALA A 17 13.83 34.03 -56.85
N GLY A 18 12.66 33.98 -57.52
CA GLY A 18 12.43 33.68 -58.95
C GLY A 18 11.88 32.28 -59.22
N GLY A 19 10.73 32.04 -59.85
CA GLY A 19 9.94 32.83 -60.77
C GLY A 19 9.54 31.94 -61.96
N ASP A 20 8.23 31.86 -62.22
CA ASP A 20 7.59 31.68 -63.53
C ASP A 20 6.78 30.40 -63.83
N ALA A 21 5.69 30.65 -64.56
CA ALA A 21 4.49 29.87 -64.77
C ALA A 21 4.57 28.84 -65.91
N GLY A 22 3.67 27.86 -65.89
CA GLY A 22 3.38 26.99 -67.04
C GLY A 22 2.28 25.97 -66.72
N GLY A 23 1.13 26.07 -67.39
CA GLY A 23 -0.09 25.39 -67.02
C GLY A 23 -0.41 24.07 -67.75
N ASP A 24 -1.50 23.51 -67.24
CA ASP A 24 -2.58 22.75 -67.90
C ASP A 24 -2.54 21.21 -68.02
N ALA A 25 -3.76 20.66 -67.99
CA ALA A 25 -4.25 19.33 -68.34
C ALA A 25 -4.32 18.23 -67.26
N GLY A 26 -5.47 18.20 -66.55
CA GLY A 26 -6.47 17.14 -66.69
C GLY A 26 -6.11 15.69 -66.29
N GLY A 27 -6.58 15.26 -65.11
CA GLY A 27 -6.62 13.85 -64.73
C GLY A 27 -7.40 13.57 -63.44
N ARG A 28 -8.74 13.55 -63.51
CA ARG A 28 -9.60 13.05 -62.44
C ARG A 28 -9.31 11.55 -62.20
N ARG A 29 -8.69 11.21 -61.07
CA ARG A 29 -8.72 9.86 -60.49
C ARG A 29 -9.44 9.91 -59.14
N GLU A 30 -10.52 9.15 -59.07
CA GLU A 30 -11.38 8.99 -57.90
C GLU A 30 -10.60 8.52 -56.67
N ARG A 31 -10.73 9.27 -55.57
CA ARG A 31 -10.32 8.87 -54.22
C ARG A 31 -11.24 7.73 -53.74
N ARG A 32 -10.78 6.49 -53.82
CA ARG A 32 -11.32 5.39 -53.00
C ARG A 32 -10.79 5.57 -51.57
N GLY A 33 -11.64 6.12 -50.71
CA GLY A 33 -11.42 6.16 -49.26
C GLY A 33 -11.31 4.74 -48.71
N ARG A 34 -10.12 4.40 -48.21
CA ARG A 34 -9.85 3.13 -47.54
C ARG A 34 -10.18 3.31 -46.07
N SER A 35 -11.43 3.01 -45.69
CA SER A 35 -11.85 2.90 -44.29
C SER A 35 -11.15 1.70 -43.65
N GLY A 36 -10.00 1.95 -43.02
CA GLY A 36 -9.12 0.92 -42.45
C GLY A 36 -8.75 1.14 -40.98
N GLY A 37 -9.53 1.93 -40.23
CA GLY A 37 -9.29 2.20 -38.80
C GLY A 37 -9.84 1.13 -37.86
N GLY A 38 -11.08 0.67 -38.08
CA GLY A 38 -11.80 -0.16 -37.09
C GLY A 38 -11.24 -1.57 -36.84
N GLY A 39 -10.50 -2.14 -37.79
CA GLY A 39 -9.96 -3.50 -37.66
C GLY A 39 -8.75 -3.61 -36.71
N ARG A 40 -8.02 -2.50 -36.50
CA ARG A 40 -6.88 -2.45 -35.59
C ARG A 40 -7.35 -2.23 -34.15
N ASP A 41 -8.32 -1.35 -33.96
CA ASP A 41 -8.93 -1.07 -32.65
C ASP A 41 -9.74 -2.26 -32.14
N ALA A 42 -10.50 -2.94 -33.00
CA ALA A 42 -11.21 -4.17 -32.64
C ALA A 42 -10.25 -5.32 -32.27
N ARG A 43 -9.09 -5.43 -32.95
CA ARG A 43 -8.05 -6.41 -32.60
C ARG A 43 -7.27 -6.02 -31.34
N ARG A 44 -7.13 -4.73 -31.03
CA ARG A 44 -6.56 -4.20 -29.77
C ARG A 44 -7.51 -4.49 -28.60
N ALA A 45 -8.81 -4.25 -28.78
CA ALA A 45 -9.85 -4.52 -27.79
C ALA A 45 -10.02 -6.03 -27.51
N ALA A 46 -9.98 -6.88 -28.55
CA ALA A 46 -10.09 -8.33 -28.38
C ALA A 46 -8.85 -8.99 -27.74
N ARG A 47 -7.67 -8.35 -27.83
CA ARG A 47 -6.42 -8.78 -27.17
C ARG A 47 -6.27 -8.26 -25.74
N GLY A 48 -7.19 -7.41 -25.28
CA GLY A 48 -7.15 -6.73 -23.99
C GLY A 48 -8.01 -7.34 -22.89
N ARG A 49 -8.43 -8.61 -23.02
CA ARG A 49 -9.00 -9.36 -21.89
C ARG A 49 -7.90 -10.22 -21.28
N PRO A 50 -7.20 -9.77 -20.21
CA PRO A 50 -6.42 -10.68 -19.39
C PRO A 50 -7.38 -11.73 -18.84
N SER A 51 -7.12 -13.01 -19.13
CA SER A 51 -7.93 -14.14 -18.65
C SER A 51 -7.70 -14.47 -17.17
N THR A 52 -7.10 -13.57 -16.40
CA THR A 52 -6.98 -13.65 -14.94
C THR A 52 -6.94 -12.24 -14.34
N LEU A 53 -8.07 -11.78 -13.79
CA LEU A 53 -8.17 -10.56 -12.94
C LEU A 53 -7.39 -10.70 -11.61
N TYR A 54 -6.86 -11.88 -11.34
CA TYR A 54 -6.20 -12.21 -10.09
C TYR A 54 -4.68 -12.34 -10.25
N THR A 55 -3.97 -11.62 -9.39
CA THR A 55 -2.54 -11.75 -9.13
C THR A 55 -2.38 -12.11 -7.65
N PRO A 56 -1.70 -13.22 -7.32
CA PRO A 56 -1.41 -13.57 -5.94
C PRO A 56 -0.42 -12.58 -5.32
N PHE A 57 -0.26 -12.65 -4.00
CA PHE A 57 0.80 -11.93 -3.30
C PHE A 57 2.18 -12.27 -3.89
N ILE A 58 3.16 -11.41 -3.64
CA ILE A 58 4.48 -11.54 -4.23
C ILE A 58 5.33 -12.45 -3.35
N THR A 59 5.93 -13.49 -3.93
CA THR A 59 7.08 -14.18 -3.36
C THR A 59 8.35 -13.63 -4.00
N ARG A 60 9.25 -13.09 -3.19
CA ARG A 60 10.41 -12.33 -3.66
C ARG A 60 11.55 -13.27 -4.07
N ASN A 61 12.15 -12.98 -5.22
CA ASN A 61 13.36 -13.63 -5.73
C ASN A 61 14.58 -12.68 -5.74
N VAL A 62 14.45 -11.52 -5.11
CA VAL A 62 15.53 -10.55 -4.92
C VAL A 62 15.87 -10.42 -3.44
N GLY A 63 17.15 -10.17 -3.14
CA GLY A 63 17.62 -9.94 -1.78
C GLY A 63 17.00 -8.70 -1.12
N THR A 64 17.23 -8.56 0.18
CA THR A 64 16.92 -7.31 0.89
C THR A 64 18.11 -6.36 0.87
N PHE A 65 17.83 -5.07 0.92
CA PHE A 65 18.82 -4.03 1.11
C PHE A 65 18.95 -3.71 2.60
N ASP A 66 20.14 -3.91 3.12
CA ASP A 66 20.48 -3.79 4.55
C ASP A 66 21.40 -2.58 4.74
N VAL A 67 21.06 -1.69 5.68
CA VAL A 67 21.78 -0.42 5.92
C VAL A 67 22.58 -0.41 7.21
N LEU A 68 22.26 -1.31 8.16
CA LEU A 68 22.97 -1.46 9.42
C LEU A 68 23.87 -2.70 9.40
N SER A 69 25.05 -2.57 9.99
CA SER A 69 25.91 -3.70 10.34
C SER A 69 25.33 -4.49 11.52
N GLN A 70 25.90 -5.66 11.81
CA GLN A 70 25.52 -6.45 12.97
C GLN A 70 25.70 -5.67 14.30
N GLU A 71 26.82 -4.95 14.44
CA GLU A 71 27.08 -4.06 15.58
C GLU A 71 26.04 -2.94 15.66
N GLY A 72 25.69 -2.32 14.52
CA GLY A 72 24.67 -1.28 14.47
C GLY A 72 23.31 -1.78 14.96
N LEU A 73 22.92 -3.00 14.56
CA LEU A 73 21.68 -3.62 15.02
C LEU A 73 21.71 -3.89 16.52
N GLU A 74 22.81 -4.41 17.06
CA GLU A 74 22.98 -4.68 18.49
C GLU A 74 22.91 -3.39 19.34
N ILE A 75 23.47 -2.29 18.86
CA ILE A 75 23.36 -0.98 19.53
C ILE A 75 21.90 -0.53 19.61
N ILE A 76 21.15 -0.64 18.51
CA ILE A 76 19.73 -0.24 18.47
C ILE A 76 18.89 -1.14 19.38
N GLU A 77 19.13 -2.45 19.37
CA GLU A 77 18.45 -3.42 20.24
C GLU A 77 18.74 -3.12 21.71
N ALA A 78 20.00 -2.90 22.09
CA ALA A 78 20.38 -2.55 23.45
C ALA A 78 19.73 -1.25 23.93
N ASN A 79 19.66 -0.24 23.06
CA ASN A 79 19.01 1.03 23.35
C ASN A 79 17.48 0.88 23.51
N ALA A 80 16.83 0.06 22.69
CA ALA A 80 15.41 -0.22 22.85
C ALA A 80 15.11 -0.92 24.18
N GLU A 81 15.93 -1.89 24.59
CA GLU A 81 15.84 -2.53 25.90
C GLU A 81 16.08 -1.53 27.05
N THR A 82 17.00 -0.57 26.88
CA THR A 82 17.20 0.53 27.83
C THR A 82 15.96 1.42 27.95
N ILE A 83 15.33 1.78 26.83
CA ILE A 83 14.08 2.56 26.83
C ILE A 83 12.98 1.79 27.59
N LEU A 84 12.83 0.49 27.32
CA LEU A 84 11.81 -0.34 27.96
C LEU A 84 12.02 -0.48 29.47
N GLU A 85 13.26 -0.68 29.92
CA GLU A 85 13.57 -0.91 31.34
C GLU A 85 13.64 0.40 32.13
N GLU A 86 14.39 1.40 31.66
CA GLU A 86 14.71 2.60 32.45
C GLU A 86 13.67 3.72 32.30
N ILE A 87 13.04 3.83 31.12
CA ILE A 87 12.08 4.90 30.82
C ILE A 87 10.64 4.38 30.90
N GLY A 88 10.39 3.18 30.36
CA GLY A 88 9.09 2.53 30.34
C GLY A 88 8.10 3.10 29.31
N ILE A 89 7.02 2.35 29.09
CA ILE A 89 5.93 2.66 28.14
C ILE A 89 4.63 2.86 28.92
N GLU A 90 3.86 3.90 28.58
CA GLU A 90 2.53 4.14 29.19
C GLU A 90 1.49 3.19 28.58
N PHE A 91 0.70 2.54 29.43
CA PHE A 91 -0.50 1.78 29.06
C PHE A 91 -1.71 2.44 29.73
N ARG A 92 -2.31 3.41 29.04
CA ARG A 92 -3.26 4.37 29.63
C ARG A 92 -4.69 3.87 29.67
N ASP A 93 -5.39 4.25 30.73
CA ASP A 93 -6.83 4.05 30.94
C ASP A 93 -7.27 2.58 30.79
N ASP A 94 -6.37 1.62 31.07
CA ASP A 94 -6.62 0.19 30.89
C ASP A 94 -5.97 -0.64 32.00
N SER A 95 -6.68 -0.76 33.14
CA SER A 95 -6.19 -1.47 34.32
C SER A 95 -5.88 -2.95 34.07
N GLU A 96 -6.65 -3.59 33.17
CA GLU A 96 -6.42 -4.98 32.78
C GLU A 96 -5.05 -5.15 32.13
N SER A 97 -4.65 -4.20 31.28
CA SER A 97 -3.33 -4.23 30.62
C SER A 97 -2.20 -4.09 31.63
N LEU A 98 -2.36 -3.20 32.62
CA LEU A 98 -1.40 -3.01 33.71
C LEU A 98 -1.26 -4.27 34.58
N ASP A 99 -2.38 -4.92 34.92
CA ASP A 99 -2.38 -6.15 35.70
C ASP A 99 -1.72 -7.32 34.95
N MET A 100 -1.94 -7.43 33.64
CA MET A 100 -1.27 -8.41 32.80
C MET A 100 0.25 -8.22 32.78
N TRP A 101 0.73 -6.97 32.72
CA TRP A 101 2.15 -6.66 32.78
C TRP A 101 2.77 -6.97 34.14
N ARG A 102 2.10 -6.63 35.25
CA ARG A 102 2.53 -7.01 36.61
C ARG A 102 2.65 -8.53 36.73
N ALA A 103 1.65 -9.26 36.25
CA ALA A 103 1.64 -10.72 36.25
C ALA A 103 2.77 -11.32 35.40
N ALA A 104 3.17 -10.64 34.32
CA ALA A 104 4.30 -11.02 33.48
C ALA A 104 5.68 -10.67 34.09
N GLY A 105 5.71 -9.96 35.22
CA GLY A 105 6.95 -9.60 35.92
C GLY A 105 7.51 -8.22 35.54
N ALA A 106 6.74 -7.36 34.87
CA ALA A 106 7.11 -5.97 34.68
C ALA A 106 6.87 -5.14 35.96
N ASP A 107 7.65 -4.08 36.13
CA ASP A 107 7.43 -3.09 37.19
C ASP A 107 6.44 -2.03 36.68
N VAL A 108 5.41 -1.73 37.45
CA VAL A 108 4.30 -0.87 37.02
C VAL A 108 4.08 0.24 38.05
N ASP A 109 4.46 1.46 37.67
CA ASP A 109 4.28 2.69 38.44
C ASP A 109 3.19 3.56 37.83
N GLY A 110 2.02 3.62 38.48
CA GLY A 110 0.83 4.24 37.89
C GLY A 110 0.40 3.52 36.60
N GLU A 111 0.47 4.24 35.47
CA GLU A 111 0.21 3.72 34.12
C GLU A 111 1.48 3.41 33.32
N ARG A 112 2.65 3.70 33.90
CA ARG A 112 3.95 3.46 33.29
C ARG A 112 4.40 2.03 33.57
N VAL A 113 4.70 1.28 32.51
CA VAL A 113 5.22 -0.08 32.57
C VAL A 113 6.70 -0.07 32.21
N HIS A 114 7.54 -0.42 33.18
CA HIS A 114 8.97 -0.69 33.01
C HIS A 114 9.15 -2.18 32.74
N ILE A 115 9.53 -2.51 31.50
CA ILE A 115 9.63 -3.89 31.02
C ILE A 115 11.09 -4.34 31.19
N PRO A 116 11.38 -5.36 32.03
CA PRO A 116 12.73 -5.86 32.24
C PRO A 116 13.39 -6.30 30.94
N ARG A 117 14.71 -6.11 30.84
CA ARG A 117 15.46 -6.47 29.64
C ARG A 117 15.20 -7.91 29.22
N GLY A 118 14.89 -8.08 27.95
CA GLY A 118 14.62 -9.39 27.34
C GLY A 118 13.22 -9.94 27.59
N LEU A 119 12.41 -9.39 28.52
CA LEU A 119 11.05 -9.90 28.77
C LEU A 119 10.17 -9.74 27.53
N ALA A 120 10.17 -8.56 26.89
CA ALA A 120 9.39 -8.34 25.68
C ALA A 120 9.77 -9.32 24.58
N ARG A 121 11.08 -9.50 24.35
CA ARG A 121 11.60 -10.43 23.33
C ARG A 121 11.23 -11.88 23.65
N GLU A 122 11.26 -12.29 24.92
CA GLU A 122 10.85 -13.63 25.34
C GLU A 122 9.38 -13.89 25.03
N LEU A 123 8.49 -12.94 25.35
CA LEU A 123 7.07 -13.03 25.06
C LEU A 123 6.82 -13.14 23.54
N ILE A 124 7.51 -12.31 22.74
CA ILE A 124 7.40 -12.29 21.28
C ILE A 124 7.80 -13.61 20.62
N LYS A 125 8.63 -14.47 21.25
CA LYS A 125 9.01 -15.78 20.65
C LYS A 125 7.83 -16.69 20.34
N THR A 126 6.69 -16.48 21.01
CA THR A 126 5.47 -17.24 20.74
C THR A 126 4.73 -16.78 19.49
N ALA A 127 5.02 -15.58 18.98
CA ALA A 127 4.42 -15.05 17.75
C ALA A 127 4.89 -15.85 16.52
N PRO A 128 3.99 -16.13 15.56
CA PRO A 128 4.35 -16.80 14.32
C PRO A 128 5.21 -15.90 13.41
N ALA A 129 6.28 -16.46 12.85
CA ALA A 129 7.15 -15.76 11.90
C ALA A 129 6.51 -15.52 10.52
N SER A 130 5.53 -16.34 10.17
CA SER A 130 4.61 -16.12 9.07
C SER A 130 3.24 -16.72 9.38
N PHE A 131 2.20 -16.20 8.75
CA PHE A 131 0.84 -16.73 8.84
C PHE A 131 0.04 -16.41 7.59
N THR A 132 -0.95 -17.24 7.30
CA THR A 132 -1.93 -16.98 6.24
C THR A 132 -3.04 -16.09 6.77
N GLN A 133 -3.32 -14.99 6.08
CA GLN A 133 -4.58 -14.26 6.21
C GLN A 133 -5.56 -14.81 5.20
N HIS A 134 -6.59 -15.50 5.69
CA HIS A 134 -7.59 -16.14 4.87
C HIS A 134 -8.57 -15.13 4.30
N ALA A 135 -8.81 -15.24 2.99
CA ALA A 135 -9.84 -14.48 2.30
C ALA A 135 -11.08 -15.36 2.09
N ARG A 136 -12.26 -14.74 1.93
CA ARG A 136 -13.51 -15.50 1.70
C ARG A 136 -13.48 -16.30 0.40
N ASN A 137 -12.73 -15.84 -0.59
CA ASN A 137 -12.27 -16.65 -1.70
C ASN A 137 -10.88 -17.20 -1.35
N PRO A 138 -10.73 -18.50 -1.06
CA PRO A 138 -9.45 -19.06 -0.61
C PRO A 138 -8.30 -18.83 -1.59
N GLU A 139 -8.58 -18.73 -2.90
CA GLU A 139 -7.57 -18.45 -3.93
C GLU A 139 -6.86 -17.12 -3.68
N ARG A 140 -7.51 -16.17 -3.01
CA ARG A 140 -7.01 -14.82 -2.72
C ARG A 140 -6.42 -14.65 -1.32
N SER A 141 -6.33 -15.72 -0.55
CA SER A 141 -5.63 -15.69 0.74
C SER A 141 -4.19 -15.26 0.54
N VAL A 142 -3.63 -14.56 1.53
CA VAL A 142 -2.27 -14.02 1.44
C VAL A 142 -1.39 -14.57 2.56
N GLU A 143 -0.13 -14.83 2.25
CA GLU A 143 0.86 -15.20 3.25
C GLU A 143 1.60 -13.96 3.74
N ILE A 144 1.55 -13.71 5.05
CA ILE A 144 2.21 -12.58 5.71
C ILE A 144 3.46 -13.10 6.41
N GLY A 145 4.63 -12.59 6.02
CA GLY A 145 5.93 -12.98 6.58
C GLY A 145 6.84 -13.65 5.56
N GLY A 146 8.03 -14.06 6.01
CA GLY A 146 9.05 -14.67 5.16
C GLY A 146 9.46 -13.77 3.98
N GLY A 147 9.62 -14.38 2.80
CA GLY A 147 9.95 -13.70 1.56
C GLY A 147 8.75 -13.10 0.82
N ASN A 148 7.60 -12.90 1.49
CA ASN A 148 6.36 -12.47 0.84
C ASN A 148 6.08 -10.97 1.01
N THR A 149 5.39 -10.36 0.04
CA THR A 149 4.94 -8.97 0.07
C THR A 149 3.47 -8.85 -0.36
N VAL A 150 2.67 -8.18 0.47
CA VAL A 150 1.24 -7.90 0.27
C VAL A 150 1.01 -6.40 0.16
N PHE A 151 0.36 -5.94 -0.91
CA PHE A 151 0.00 -4.54 -1.12
C PHE A 151 -1.46 -4.30 -0.73
N ALA A 152 -1.68 -3.33 0.15
CA ALA A 152 -2.99 -2.88 0.61
C ALA A 152 -3.19 -1.38 0.30
N PRO A 153 -4.41 -0.93 -0.01
CA PRO A 153 -4.70 0.48 -0.27
C PRO A 153 -4.36 1.43 0.89
N VAL A 154 -4.49 2.72 0.60
CA VAL A 154 -4.53 3.81 1.58
C VAL A 154 -5.51 3.50 2.74
N TYR A 155 -5.23 4.08 3.91
CA TYR A 155 -6.00 3.87 5.14
C TYR A 155 -6.01 5.17 5.94
N GLY A 156 -7.19 5.65 6.35
CA GLY A 156 -7.38 6.79 7.24
C GLY A 156 -7.90 8.11 6.65
N PRO A 157 -7.68 8.48 5.36
CA PRO A 157 -8.05 9.79 4.87
C PRO A 157 -9.52 10.17 5.06
N PRO A 158 -9.82 11.33 5.67
CA PRO A 158 -11.19 11.84 5.76
C PRO A 158 -11.64 12.56 4.49
N PHE A 159 -10.71 12.90 3.61
CA PHE A 159 -11.00 13.52 2.33
C PHE A 159 -10.71 12.58 1.18
N VAL A 160 -11.39 12.82 0.07
CA VAL A 160 -11.09 12.23 -1.23
C VAL A 160 -10.83 13.32 -2.24
N SER A 161 -10.15 12.98 -3.34
CA SER A 161 -10.08 13.84 -4.51
C SER A 161 -10.17 13.06 -5.81
N ASP A 162 -10.90 13.64 -6.75
CA ASP A 162 -10.99 13.21 -8.14
C ASP A 162 -10.96 14.44 -9.06
N ILE A 163 -10.74 14.23 -10.36
CA ILE A 163 -10.62 15.31 -11.35
C ILE A 163 -11.89 16.16 -11.51
N ASP A 164 -13.06 15.63 -11.19
CA ASP A 164 -14.34 16.29 -11.46
C ASP A 164 -14.84 17.09 -10.24
N GLY A 165 -14.70 16.52 -9.04
CA GLY A 165 -15.19 17.03 -7.76
C GLY A 165 -14.11 17.64 -6.87
N GLY A 166 -12.83 17.49 -7.22
CA GLY A 166 -11.72 18.01 -6.43
C GLY A 166 -11.69 17.45 -5.01
N ARG A 167 -11.06 18.17 -4.07
CA ARG A 167 -10.93 17.76 -2.68
C ARG A 167 -12.25 17.97 -1.91
N ARG A 168 -12.82 16.89 -1.38
CA ARG A 168 -14.08 16.90 -0.60
C ARG A 168 -14.02 15.85 0.50
N TYR A 169 -14.93 15.93 1.48
CA TYR A 169 -15.07 14.84 2.44
C TYR A 169 -15.50 13.55 1.75
N ALA A 170 -15.00 12.42 2.27
CA ALA A 170 -15.32 11.12 1.74
C ALA A 170 -16.70 10.63 2.19
N THR A 171 -17.33 9.83 1.36
CA THR A 171 -18.63 9.20 1.60
C THR A 171 -18.53 7.68 1.60
N ILE A 172 -19.59 6.98 2.00
CA ILE A 172 -19.65 5.52 1.86
C ILE A 172 -19.57 5.08 0.39
N GLU A 173 -20.06 5.89 -0.56
CA GLU A 173 -19.90 5.62 -1.98
C GLU A 173 -18.42 5.64 -2.39
N ASP A 174 -17.65 6.62 -1.90
CA ASP A 174 -16.22 6.68 -2.16
C ASP A 174 -15.49 5.47 -1.58
N PHE A 175 -15.85 5.08 -0.36
CA PHE A 175 -15.32 3.88 0.28
C PHE A 175 -15.54 2.65 -0.61
N GLN A 176 -16.77 2.44 -1.06
CA GLN A 176 -17.13 1.33 -1.94
C GLN A 176 -16.35 1.40 -3.26
N ASN A 177 -16.17 2.58 -3.84
CA ASN A 177 -15.42 2.74 -5.08
C ASN A 177 -13.94 2.39 -4.90
N PHE A 178 -13.28 2.79 -3.82
CA PHE A 178 -11.91 2.35 -3.52
C PHE A 178 -11.81 0.84 -3.31
N VAL A 179 -12.80 0.21 -2.68
CA VAL A 179 -12.86 -1.26 -2.57
C VAL A 179 -12.97 -1.92 -3.95
N LYS A 180 -13.83 -1.40 -4.83
CA LYS A 180 -13.99 -1.90 -6.22
C LYS A 180 -12.71 -1.72 -7.04
N LEU A 181 -12.03 -0.58 -6.90
CA LEU A 181 -10.74 -0.32 -7.55
C LEU A 181 -9.65 -1.28 -7.04
N ALA A 182 -9.55 -1.45 -5.72
CA ALA A 182 -8.63 -2.39 -5.10
C ALA A 182 -8.90 -3.83 -5.51
N TYR A 183 -10.16 -4.24 -5.65
CA TYR A 183 -10.53 -5.55 -6.18
C TYR A 183 -10.08 -5.72 -7.64
N SER A 184 -10.34 -4.72 -8.48
CA SER A 184 -10.15 -4.80 -9.93
C SER A 184 -8.68 -4.69 -10.37
N HIS A 185 -7.81 -4.08 -9.57
CA HIS A 185 -6.41 -3.87 -9.95
C HIS A 185 -5.51 -5.04 -9.56
N GLN A 186 -4.68 -5.51 -10.50
CA GLN A 186 -3.72 -6.62 -10.30
C GLN A 186 -2.59 -6.29 -9.32
N GLY A 187 -2.23 -5.01 -9.19
CA GLY A 187 -1.20 -4.55 -8.27
C GLY A 187 -1.61 -4.59 -6.80
N MET A 188 -2.89 -4.83 -6.47
CA MET A 188 -3.38 -4.89 -5.10
C MET A 188 -3.71 -6.32 -4.70
N HIS A 189 -3.20 -6.77 -3.56
CA HIS A 189 -3.42 -8.13 -3.03
C HIS A 189 -4.50 -8.15 -1.94
N HIS A 190 -4.74 -7.00 -1.31
CA HIS A 190 -5.61 -6.85 -0.14
C HIS A 190 -6.66 -5.75 -0.39
N SER A 191 -7.87 -5.90 0.16
CA SER A 191 -8.98 -4.94 -0.04
C SER A 191 -8.80 -3.64 0.76
N GLY A 192 -8.10 -3.73 1.89
CA GLY A 192 -7.77 -2.60 2.76
C GLY A 192 -8.57 -2.60 4.06
N GLY A 193 -8.64 -1.45 4.70
CA GLY A 193 -9.46 -1.18 5.88
C GLY A 193 -10.18 0.15 5.70
N THR A 194 -9.81 1.18 6.46
CA THR A 194 -10.40 2.51 6.31
C THR A 194 -9.93 3.22 5.03
N VAL A 195 -10.28 2.73 3.84
CA VAL A 195 -9.77 3.25 2.54
C VAL A 195 -10.12 4.72 2.30
N CYS A 196 -11.15 5.21 2.98
CA CYS A 196 -11.39 6.60 3.34
C CYS A 196 -12.37 6.62 4.53
N GLU A 197 -12.61 7.77 5.16
CA GLU A 197 -13.55 7.91 6.27
C GLU A 197 -14.94 8.37 5.76
N PRO A 198 -15.98 7.52 5.76
CA PRO A 198 -17.30 7.88 5.23
C PRO A 198 -18.04 8.82 6.20
N VAL A 199 -17.92 10.14 5.99
CA VAL A 199 -18.45 11.15 6.93
C VAL A 199 -19.97 11.35 6.83
N ASP A 200 -20.59 10.80 5.78
CA ASP A 200 -22.03 10.77 5.56
C ASP A 200 -22.76 9.73 6.44
N LEU A 201 -22.02 8.94 7.22
CA LEU A 201 -22.54 7.97 8.17
C LEU A 201 -22.22 8.37 9.62
N PRO A 202 -23.08 8.02 10.61
CA PRO A 202 -22.80 8.26 12.03
C PRO A 202 -21.48 7.60 12.49
N VAL A 203 -20.66 8.33 13.27
CA VAL A 203 -19.33 7.88 13.72
C VAL A 203 -19.39 6.53 14.45
N ASN A 204 -20.41 6.33 15.27
CA ASN A 204 -20.58 5.10 16.04
C ASN A 204 -21.15 3.91 15.25
N LYS A 205 -21.49 4.09 13.97
CA LYS A 205 -22.13 3.04 13.14
C LYS A 205 -21.42 2.74 11.82
N ARG A 206 -20.57 3.65 11.34
CA ARG A 206 -19.92 3.51 10.03
C ARG A 206 -19.03 2.28 9.88
N HIS A 207 -18.49 1.72 10.96
CA HIS A 207 -17.65 0.51 10.91
C HIS A 207 -18.39 -0.70 10.32
N PHE A 208 -19.70 -0.80 10.57
CA PHE A 208 -20.54 -1.85 9.98
C PHE A 208 -20.54 -1.76 8.45
N ASP A 209 -20.80 -0.58 7.90
CA ASP A 209 -20.88 -0.34 6.46
C ASP A 209 -19.52 -0.51 5.78
N MET A 210 -18.45 -0.08 6.45
CA MET A 210 -17.07 -0.23 5.98
C MET A 210 -16.66 -1.71 5.86
N VAL A 211 -16.89 -2.50 6.93
CA VAL A 211 -16.58 -3.95 6.91
C VAL A 211 -17.45 -4.67 5.90
N TYR A 212 -18.75 -4.36 5.84
CA TYR A 212 -19.65 -4.93 4.85
C TYR A 212 -19.22 -4.62 3.42
N ALA A 213 -18.77 -3.39 3.13
CA ALA A 213 -18.30 -3.02 1.81
C ALA A 213 -17.11 -3.88 1.34
N HIS A 214 -16.16 -4.17 2.23
CA HIS A 214 -15.06 -5.10 1.91
C HIS A 214 -15.53 -6.51 1.58
N ILE A 215 -16.53 -7.04 2.31
CA ILE A 215 -17.09 -8.38 2.10
C ILE A 215 -17.90 -8.43 0.80
N LYS A 216 -18.74 -7.41 0.57
CA LYS A 216 -19.69 -7.36 -0.54
C LYS A 216 -19.01 -7.05 -1.87
N TYR A 217 -18.12 -6.07 -1.89
CA TYR A 217 -17.54 -5.55 -3.13
C TYR A 217 -16.16 -6.13 -3.46
N SER A 218 -15.63 -7.01 -2.60
CA SER A 218 -14.36 -7.69 -2.80
C SER A 218 -14.40 -9.09 -2.18
N ASP A 219 -13.56 -9.98 -2.69
CA ASP A 219 -13.27 -11.31 -2.13
C ASP A 219 -11.79 -11.47 -1.73
N LYS A 220 -11.00 -10.38 -1.82
CA LYS A 220 -9.66 -10.23 -1.24
C LYS A 220 -9.74 -10.11 0.30
N PRO A 221 -8.66 -10.42 1.03
CA PRO A 221 -8.61 -10.23 2.48
C PRO A 221 -8.79 -8.74 2.85
N PHE A 222 -9.29 -8.48 4.06
CA PHE A 222 -9.64 -7.13 4.55
C PHE A 222 -9.24 -6.91 6.01
N MET A 223 -9.23 -5.64 6.44
CA MET A 223 -8.82 -5.25 7.80
C MET A 223 -10.01 -5.04 8.72
N GLY A 224 -9.80 -5.24 10.02
CA GLY A 224 -10.81 -4.99 11.03
C GLY A 224 -10.88 -3.54 11.53
N SER A 225 -12.01 -3.17 12.13
CA SER A 225 -12.18 -1.86 12.77
C SER A 225 -11.43 -1.77 14.10
N VAL A 226 -10.81 -0.63 14.38
CA VAL A 226 -9.99 -0.40 15.58
C VAL A 226 -10.41 0.84 16.36
N THR A 227 -11.42 1.57 15.89
CA THR A 227 -11.78 2.89 16.40
C THR A 227 -12.51 2.85 17.76
N HIS A 228 -12.89 1.67 18.22
CA HIS A 228 -13.38 1.40 19.57
C HIS A 228 -13.30 -0.11 19.85
N PRO A 229 -13.09 -0.57 21.11
CA PRO A 229 -13.02 -2.00 21.43
C PRO A 229 -14.29 -2.78 21.00
N GLU A 230 -15.47 -2.21 21.19
CA GLU A 230 -16.73 -2.82 20.76
C GLU A 230 -16.83 -2.98 19.22
N ARG A 231 -16.25 -2.06 18.46
CA ARG A 231 -16.24 -2.13 16.98
C ARG A 231 -15.32 -3.25 16.49
N ALA A 232 -14.29 -3.59 17.25
CA ALA A 232 -13.50 -4.80 17.01
C ALA A 232 -14.32 -6.07 17.25
N LEU A 233 -15.14 -6.12 18.30
CA LEU A 233 -16.05 -7.24 18.56
C LEU A 233 -17.12 -7.38 17.47
N ASP A 234 -17.69 -6.26 16.99
CA ASP A 234 -18.63 -6.27 15.88
C ASP A 234 -17.98 -6.78 14.58
N THR A 235 -16.73 -6.39 14.32
CA THR A 235 -15.95 -6.91 13.18
C THR A 235 -15.76 -8.42 13.29
N LEU A 236 -15.38 -8.92 14.48
CA LEU A 236 -15.25 -10.36 14.72
C LEU A 236 -16.57 -11.09 14.46
N GLU A 237 -17.70 -10.54 14.89
CA GLU A 237 -19.00 -11.16 14.67
C GLU A 237 -19.40 -11.19 13.19
N MET A 238 -19.17 -10.11 12.44
CA MET A 238 -19.36 -10.11 10.99
C MET A 238 -18.46 -11.16 10.31
N SER A 239 -17.21 -11.30 10.75
CA SER A 239 -16.31 -12.33 10.23
C SER A 239 -16.77 -13.75 10.59
N ARG A 240 -17.37 -13.98 11.77
CA ARG A 240 -17.98 -15.29 12.12
C ARG A 240 -19.13 -15.66 11.19
N ILE A 241 -19.92 -14.67 10.74
CA ILE A 241 -21.00 -14.89 9.76
C ILE A 241 -20.43 -15.31 8.41
N VAL A 242 -19.31 -14.71 7.97
CA VAL A 242 -18.69 -15.00 6.67
C VAL A 242 -17.93 -16.33 6.64
N PHE A 243 -17.12 -16.59 7.67
CA PHE A 243 -16.17 -17.72 7.66
C PHE A 243 -16.59 -18.89 8.55
N GLY A 244 -17.58 -18.69 9.43
CA GLY A 244 -17.95 -19.64 10.46
C GLY A 244 -17.15 -19.44 11.75
N SER A 245 -17.80 -19.61 12.90
CA SER A 245 -17.20 -19.36 14.22
C SER A 245 -16.01 -20.29 14.51
N GLU A 246 -16.15 -21.58 14.21
CA GLU A 246 -15.10 -22.59 14.43
C GLU A 246 -13.83 -22.30 13.62
N PHE A 247 -13.99 -21.75 12.41
CA PHE A 247 -12.86 -21.41 11.56
C PHE A 247 -12.00 -20.29 12.18
N LEU A 248 -12.63 -19.25 12.75
CA LEU A 248 -11.94 -18.11 13.36
C LEU A 248 -11.11 -18.46 14.60
N GLU A 249 -11.49 -19.51 15.35
CA GLU A 249 -10.76 -19.92 16.56
C GLU A 249 -9.31 -20.35 16.26
N THR A 250 -9.08 -20.88 15.05
CA THR A 250 -7.79 -21.44 14.63
C THR A 250 -7.18 -20.76 13.41
N ASN A 251 -7.93 -19.93 12.68
CA ASN A 251 -7.48 -19.25 11.47
C ASN A 251 -7.62 -17.73 11.58
N THR A 252 -6.66 -17.03 10.97
CA THR A 252 -6.64 -15.56 10.90
C THR A 252 -7.31 -15.09 9.61
N VAL A 253 -8.39 -14.32 9.74
CA VAL A 253 -9.10 -13.72 8.59
C VAL A 253 -8.98 -12.20 8.58
N LEU A 254 -8.68 -11.59 9.73
CA LEU A 254 -8.52 -10.15 9.89
C LEU A 254 -7.07 -9.80 10.24
N VAL A 255 -6.63 -8.66 9.70
CA VAL A 255 -5.43 -7.92 10.13
C VAL A 255 -5.87 -6.52 10.53
N SER A 256 -5.52 -6.05 11.72
CA SER A 256 -6.00 -4.76 12.25
C SER A 256 -4.86 -3.85 12.66
N LEU A 257 -4.96 -2.55 12.34
CA LEU A 257 -3.92 -1.56 12.63
C LEU A 257 -4.04 -1.04 14.06
N ILE A 258 -3.10 -1.39 14.94
CA ILE A 258 -3.09 -0.92 16.33
C ILE A 258 -1.93 0.06 16.49
N ASN A 259 -2.23 1.34 16.66
CA ASN A 259 -1.20 2.38 16.74
C ASN A 259 -0.75 2.64 18.18
N ALA A 260 0.56 2.80 18.37
CA ALA A 260 1.06 3.51 19.54
C ALA A 260 0.86 5.01 19.31
N ASN A 261 0.47 5.72 20.37
CA ASN A 261 0.46 7.16 20.42
C ASN A 261 1.87 7.64 20.79
N SER A 262 2.75 7.68 19.80
CA SER A 262 4.15 8.01 20.02
C SER A 262 4.29 9.47 20.50
N PRO A 263 5.14 9.74 21.51
CA PRO A 263 6.13 8.83 22.09
C PRO A 263 5.57 7.91 23.19
N MET A 264 5.92 6.62 23.11
CA MET A 264 5.91 5.64 24.20
C MET A 264 4.58 5.47 24.95
N THR A 265 3.45 5.58 24.27
CA THR A 265 2.11 5.46 24.87
C THR A 265 1.21 4.52 24.06
N TRP A 266 0.48 3.65 24.74
CA TRP A 266 -0.64 2.89 24.20
C TRP A 266 -1.93 3.30 24.92
N ASP A 267 -2.90 3.82 24.17
CA ASP A 267 -4.18 4.30 24.71
C ASP A 267 -5.25 3.19 24.75
N ALA A 268 -6.19 3.28 25.69
CA ALA A 268 -7.24 2.29 25.93
C ALA A 268 -8.03 1.84 24.68
N THR A 269 -8.31 2.75 23.75
CA THR A 269 -9.01 2.41 22.48
C THR A 269 -8.24 1.37 21.68
N MET A 270 -6.92 1.58 21.54
CA MET A 270 -6.03 0.68 20.80
C MET A 270 -5.77 -0.60 21.58
N LEU A 271 -5.58 -0.51 22.90
CA LEU A 271 -5.39 -1.67 23.77
C LEU A 271 -6.61 -2.59 23.79
N GLY A 272 -7.83 -2.03 23.89
CA GLY A 272 -9.05 -2.82 23.88
C GLY A 272 -9.30 -3.51 22.52
N ALA A 273 -9.03 -2.82 21.39
CA ALA A 273 -9.08 -3.46 20.08
C ALA A 273 -8.03 -4.58 19.94
N LEU A 274 -6.79 -4.35 20.39
CA LEU A 274 -5.72 -5.34 20.39
C LEU A 274 -6.11 -6.58 21.20
N LYS A 275 -6.61 -6.41 22.43
CA LYS A 275 -7.07 -7.51 23.28
C LYS A 275 -8.12 -8.36 22.58
N ASN A 276 -9.12 -7.71 21.97
CA ASN A 276 -10.22 -8.40 21.28
C ASN A 276 -9.71 -9.22 20.09
N TYR A 277 -8.85 -8.65 19.24
CA TYR A 277 -8.30 -9.38 18.09
C TYR A 277 -7.34 -10.50 18.50
N ALA A 278 -6.40 -10.23 19.41
CA ALA A 278 -5.42 -11.21 19.85
C ALA A 278 -6.09 -12.43 20.50
N ARG A 279 -7.10 -12.21 21.38
CA ARG A 279 -7.88 -13.29 22.01
C ARG A 279 -8.61 -14.15 20.98
N ALA A 280 -9.04 -13.56 19.87
CA ALA A 280 -9.76 -14.23 18.80
C ALA A 280 -8.85 -14.77 17.68
N ASN A 281 -7.53 -14.89 17.92
CA ASN A 281 -6.55 -15.37 16.92
C ASN A 281 -6.50 -14.53 15.63
N GLN A 282 -6.88 -13.26 15.71
CA GLN A 282 -6.82 -12.32 14.59
C GLN A 282 -5.56 -11.46 14.68
N ALA A 283 -5.00 -11.09 13.53
CA ALA A 283 -3.70 -10.45 13.48
C ALA A 283 -3.79 -8.97 13.85
N VAL A 284 -2.76 -8.48 14.54
CA VAL A 284 -2.60 -7.05 14.85
C VAL A 284 -1.28 -6.52 14.31
N ILE A 285 -1.33 -5.35 13.68
CA ILE A 285 -0.13 -4.59 13.27
C ILE A 285 0.15 -3.57 14.36
N THR A 286 1.14 -3.81 15.21
CA THR A 286 1.52 -2.89 16.28
C THR A 286 2.44 -1.81 15.72
N THR A 287 1.91 -0.60 15.53
CA THR A 287 2.55 0.45 14.72
C THR A 287 2.81 1.71 15.55
N PRO A 288 4.07 1.97 15.93
CA PRO A 288 4.53 3.31 16.29
C PRO A 288 4.23 4.30 15.16
N PHE A 289 3.62 5.43 15.49
CA PHE A 289 3.28 6.49 14.55
C PHE A 289 4.20 7.69 14.80
N ILE A 290 5.28 7.78 14.03
CA ILE A 290 6.39 8.66 14.34
C ILE A 290 6.63 9.68 13.22
N LEU A 291 6.67 10.95 13.63
CA LEU A 291 7.29 12.02 12.87
C LEU A 291 8.61 12.40 13.58
N ALA A 292 9.74 12.10 12.95
CA ALA A 292 11.05 12.36 13.52
C ALA A 292 11.26 13.87 13.76
N GLY A 293 11.66 14.22 14.98
CA GLY A 293 11.76 15.60 15.44
C GLY A 293 10.52 16.14 16.17
N ALA A 294 9.42 15.38 16.20
CA ALA A 294 8.21 15.72 16.96
C ALA A 294 7.79 14.58 17.91
N MET A 295 7.54 13.38 17.38
CA MET A 295 7.10 12.21 18.17
C MET A 295 8.26 11.25 18.51
N SER A 296 9.45 11.51 17.96
CA SER A 296 10.71 10.83 18.29
C SER A 296 11.88 11.81 18.15
N PRO A 297 13.10 11.45 18.61
CA PRO A 297 14.30 12.21 18.30
C PRO A 297 14.50 12.42 16.80
N VAL A 298 15.15 13.53 16.43
CA VAL A 298 15.39 13.89 15.01
C VAL A 298 16.36 12.92 14.29
N THR A 299 17.10 12.10 15.02
CA THR A 299 18.11 11.20 14.43
C THR A 299 17.52 9.82 14.10
N VAL A 300 18.03 9.22 13.02
CA VAL A 300 17.62 7.87 12.57
C VAL A 300 17.81 6.82 13.66
N ALA A 301 18.97 6.80 14.34
CA ALA A 301 19.25 5.81 15.39
C ALA A 301 18.33 5.96 16.61
N GLY A 302 18.05 7.19 17.05
CA GLY A 302 17.12 7.43 18.16
C GLY A 302 15.69 7.03 17.80
N THR A 303 15.25 7.37 16.58
CA THR A 303 13.95 6.95 16.05
C THR A 303 13.83 5.43 15.95
N LEU A 304 14.86 4.74 15.46
CA LEU A 304 14.88 3.27 15.38
C LEU A 304 14.75 2.62 16.77
N ALA A 305 15.51 3.09 17.76
CA ALA A 305 15.46 2.55 19.12
C ALA A 305 14.08 2.74 19.76
N GLN A 306 13.49 3.94 19.63
CA GLN A 306 12.15 4.20 20.15
C GLN A 306 11.08 3.38 19.40
N THR A 307 11.15 3.30 18.06
CA THR A 307 10.22 2.51 17.25
C THR A 307 10.27 1.04 17.68
N LEU A 308 11.47 0.49 17.86
CA LEU A 308 11.66 -0.89 18.29
C LEU A 308 11.07 -1.11 19.69
N ALA A 309 11.34 -0.21 20.65
CA ALA A 309 10.79 -0.31 22.01
C ALA A 309 9.25 -0.30 22.02
N GLU A 310 8.63 0.69 21.36
CA GLU A 310 7.17 0.82 21.30
C GLU A 310 6.51 -0.40 20.65
N ALA A 311 7.04 -0.86 19.51
CA ALA A 311 6.51 -2.02 18.81
C ALA A 311 6.74 -3.33 19.60
N MET A 312 7.89 -3.51 20.26
CA MET A 312 8.13 -4.67 21.12
C MET A 312 7.12 -4.71 22.28
N ALA A 313 6.84 -3.58 22.92
CA ALA A 313 5.84 -3.52 23.98
C ALA A 313 4.44 -3.92 23.47
N GLY A 314 4.00 -3.39 22.32
CA GLY A 314 2.71 -3.76 21.72
C GLY A 314 2.62 -5.24 21.33
N MET A 315 3.65 -5.79 20.67
CA MET A 315 3.65 -7.19 20.25
C MET A 315 3.71 -8.15 21.44
N ALA A 316 4.55 -7.86 22.43
CA ALA A 316 4.63 -8.63 23.66
C ALA A 316 3.29 -8.60 24.42
N PHE A 317 2.61 -7.44 24.46
CA PHE A 317 1.28 -7.34 25.04
C PHE A 317 0.24 -8.21 24.33
N ALA A 318 0.28 -8.28 22.99
CA ALA A 318 -0.58 -9.20 22.24
C ALA A 318 -0.29 -10.68 22.60
N GLN A 319 0.97 -11.04 22.85
CA GLN A 319 1.31 -12.40 23.31
C GLN A 319 0.86 -12.67 24.76
N LEU A 320 0.80 -11.65 25.62
CA LEU A 320 0.16 -11.78 26.94
C LEU A 320 -1.36 -12.01 26.83
N CYS A 321 -2.01 -11.45 25.81
CA CYS A 321 -3.43 -11.70 25.55
C CYS A 321 -3.68 -13.13 25.11
N ARG A 322 -2.84 -13.65 24.20
CA ARG A 322 -2.87 -15.02 23.71
C ARG A 322 -1.51 -15.38 23.09
N PRO A 323 -0.73 -16.28 23.70
CA PRO A 323 0.49 -16.78 23.08
C PRO A 323 0.19 -17.40 21.71
N GLY A 324 0.97 -17.04 20.69
CA GLY A 324 0.72 -17.46 19.31
C GLY A 324 -0.27 -16.61 18.54
N ALA A 325 -0.82 -15.53 19.13
CA ALA A 325 -1.58 -14.56 18.37
C ALA A 325 -0.69 -13.95 17.26
N PRO A 326 -1.15 -13.88 16.00
CA PRO A 326 -0.34 -13.29 14.94
C PRO A 326 -0.14 -11.79 15.15
N VAL A 327 1.11 -11.35 15.05
CA VAL A 327 1.49 -9.94 15.16
C VAL A 327 2.36 -9.55 13.99
N ILE A 328 2.30 -8.28 13.60
CA ILE A 328 3.15 -7.69 12.58
C ILE A 328 3.85 -6.49 13.22
N PHE A 329 5.18 -6.45 13.16
CA PHE A 329 5.97 -5.28 13.56
C PHE A 329 5.64 -4.14 12.60
N GLY A 330 4.92 -3.12 13.08
CA GLY A 330 4.59 -1.94 12.29
C GLY A 330 5.62 -0.83 12.48
N SER A 331 5.83 -0.03 11.45
CA SER A 331 6.53 1.25 11.54
C SER A 331 5.92 2.23 10.55
N PHE A 332 5.29 3.29 11.06
CA PHE A 332 5.03 4.50 10.28
C PHE A 332 6.02 5.55 10.74
N ALA A 333 7.01 5.84 9.91
CA ALA A 333 8.03 6.86 10.17
C ALA A 333 8.04 7.85 9.02
N SER A 334 8.01 9.14 9.35
CA SER A 334 8.18 10.27 8.43
C SER A 334 9.04 11.33 9.11
N SER A 335 9.47 12.34 8.36
CA SER A 335 10.22 13.49 8.86
C SER A 335 9.29 14.70 8.98
N ILE A 336 9.77 15.80 9.59
CA ILE A 336 9.08 17.09 9.55
C ILE A 336 9.94 18.12 8.83
N SER A 337 9.28 19.05 8.14
CA SER A 337 9.91 20.27 7.67
C SER A 337 10.22 21.18 8.85
N MET A 338 11.49 21.39 9.18
CA MET A 338 11.89 22.30 10.27
C MET A 338 11.47 23.76 10.05
N GLN A 339 11.10 24.13 8.80
CA GLN A 339 10.61 25.47 8.47
C GLN A 339 9.11 25.63 8.74
N SER A 340 8.31 24.59 8.50
CA SER A 340 6.83 24.68 8.54
C SER A 340 6.18 23.81 9.61
N GLY A 341 6.91 22.88 10.20
CA GLY A 341 6.38 21.84 11.09
C GLY A 341 5.56 20.75 10.37
N ALA A 342 5.38 20.84 9.05
CA ALA A 342 4.56 19.90 8.30
C ALA A 342 5.26 18.54 8.10
N PRO A 343 4.52 17.42 8.08
CA PRO A 343 5.07 16.11 7.71
C PRO A 343 5.69 16.12 6.31
N THR A 344 6.84 15.48 6.16
CA THR A 344 7.57 15.35 4.89
C THR A 344 7.81 13.90 4.53
N PHE A 345 7.72 13.59 3.24
CA PHE A 345 7.78 12.22 2.71
C PHE A 345 8.79 12.13 1.58
N GLY A 346 9.21 10.92 1.24
CA GLY A 346 10.19 10.69 0.18
C GLY A 346 11.60 11.22 0.49
N THR A 347 11.87 11.65 1.73
CA THR A 347 13.21 12.04 2.17
C THR A 347 14.04 10.81 2.58
N PRO A 348 15.38 10.91 2.63
CA PRO A 348 16.24 9.76 2.93
C PRO A 348 16.09 9.18 4.34
N GLU A 349 15.80 10.01 5.34
CA GLU A 349 15.81 9.61 6.76
C GLU A 349 14.71 8.58 7.09
N PRO A 350 13.44 8.77 6.67
CA PRO A 350 12.42 7.73 6.80
C PRO A 350 12.76 6.43 6.07
N ALA A 351 13.45 6.50 4.92
CA ALA A 351 13.89 5.30 4.22
C ALA A 351 14.96 4.53 5.01
N LEU A 352 15.91 5.24 5.64
CA LEU A 352 16.91 4.62 6.53
C LEU A 352 16.26 3.98 7.76
N VAL A 353 15.26 4.64 8.36
CA VAL A 353 14.45 4.06 9.45
C VAL A 353 13.73 2.80 8.97
N LEU A 354 13.10 2.83 7.80
CA LEU A 354 12.40 1.67 7.23
C LEU A 354 13.36 0.48 7.05
N TYR A 355 14.52 0.69 6.43
CA TYR A 355 15.51 -0.38 6.23
C TYR A 355 16.02 -0.96 7.55
N GLY A 356 16.34 -0.10 8.53
CA GLY A 356 16.76 -0.54 9.86
C GLY A 356 15.67 -1.34 10.58
N CYS A 357 14.43 -0.85 10.59
CA CYS A 357 13.28 -1.58 11.13
C CYS A 357 13.05 -2.91 10.44
N ALA A 358 13.24 -3.00 9.13
CA ALA A 358 13.10 -4.26 8.39
C ALA A 358 14.14 -5.30 8.84
N GLN A 359 15.40 -4.89 9.02
CA GLN A 359 16.45 -5.76 9.57
C GLN A 359 16.11 -6.22 11.01
N LEU A 360 15.61 -5.30 11.85
CA LEU A 360 15.21 -5.61 13.24
C LEU A 360 14.00 -6.56 13.31
N ALA A 361 12.99 -6.38 12.46
CA ALA A 361 11.84 -7.28 12.38
C ALA A 361 12.27 -8.70 11.99
N ARG A 362 13.19 -8.85 11.02
CA ARG A 362 13.79 -10.15 10.69
C ARG A 362 14.53 -10.78 11.87
N ARG A 363 15.24 -10.00 12.69
CA ARG A 363 15.93 -10.48 13.91
C ARG A 363 14.98 -10.87 15.03
N LEU A 364 13.82 -10.21 15.13
CA LEU A 364 12.72 -10.61 16.01
C LEU A 364 11.94 -11.81 15.48
N ASN A 365 12.18 -12.21 14.23
CA ASN A 365 11.49 -13.29 13.53
C ASN A 365 9.98 -13.09 13.47
N VAL A 366 9.54 -11.87 13.14
CA VAL A 366 8.13 -11.49 12.94
C VAL A 366 7.94 -10.79 11.60
N PRO A 367 6.74 -10.85 11.00
CA PRO A 367 6.44 -10.09 9.79
C PRO A 367 6.57 -8.57 9.98
N PHE A 368 6.90 -7.85 8.91
CA PHE A 368 7.11 -6.40 8.93
C PHE A 368 6.07 -5.62 8.10
N ARG A 369 5.56 -4.51 8.65
CA ARG A 369 4.76 -3.49 7.96
C ARG A 369 5.45 -2.14 7.99
N SER A 370 5.65 -1.53 6.83
CA SER A 370 6.07 -0.13 6.70
C SER A 370 5.86 0.39 5.28
N GLY A 371 6.25 1.64 5.03
CA GLY A 371 6.34 2.22 3.69
C GLY A 371 4.99 2.40 2.98
N GLY A 372 5.00 2.17 1.66
CA GLY A 372 3.89 2.46 0.75
C GLY A 372 4.23 3.55 -0.26
N SER A 373 3.22 4.10 -0.90
CA SER A 373 3.33 5.19 -1.89
C SER A 373 3.03 6.54 -1.23
N LEU A 374 3.87 6.90 -0.24
CA LEU A 374 3.65 8.05 0.64
C LEU A 374 4.16 9.36 0.03
N CYS A 375 3.37 10.42 0.17
CA CYS A 375 3.73 11.77 -0.29
C CYS A 375 2.99 12.87 0.52
N GLY A 376 3.54 14.08 0.52
CA GLY A 376 2.97 15.30 1.08
C GLY A 376 2.39 16.26 0.03
N ALA A 377 2.46 15.88 -1.25
CA ALA A 377 1.89 16.63 -2.37
C ALA A 377 0.36 16.76 -2.24
N LYS A 378 -0.20 17.88 -2.72
CA LYS A 378 -1.66 18.17 -2.68
C LYS A 378 -2.38 17.69 -3.94
N VAL A 379 -1.64 17.42 -5.01
CA VAL A 379 -2.12 16.97 -6.31
C VAL A 379 -1.23 15.81 -6.78
N PRO A 380 -1.73 14.90 -7.63
CA PRO A 380 -0.95 13.77 -8.15
C PRO A 380 0.00 14.22 -9.29
N ASP A 381 0.93 15.12 -8.94
CA ASP A 381 1.92 15.68 -9.84
C ASP A 381 3.29 14.98 -9.72
N ALA A 382 4.34 15.64 -10.23
CA ALA A 382 5.70 15.14 -10.10
C ALA A 382 6.13 14.98 -8.63
N GLN A 383 5.73 15.89 -7.72
CA GLN A 383 6.03 15.77 -6.29
C GLN A 383 5.43 14.49 -5.71
N ALA A 384 4.14 14.26 -5.96
CA ALA A 384 3.49 13.05 -5.53
C ALA A 384 4.22 11.79 -6.04
N ALA A 385 4.63 11.81 -7.31
CA ALA A 385 5.30 10.69 -7.95
C ALA A 385 6.69 10.39 -7.35
N PHE A 386 7.58 11.39 -7.24
CA PHE A 386 8.93 11.12 -6.76
C PHE A 386 8.96 10.79 -5.26
N GLU A 387 8.11 11.41 -4.43
CA GLU A 387 8.05 11.08 -3.00
C GLU A 387 7.52 9.65 -2.79
N SER A 388 6.48 9.28 -3.56
CA SER A 388 5.93 7.93 -3.53
C SER A 388 6.95 6.90 -4.01
N ALA A 389 7.66 7.16 -5.11
CA ALA A 389 8.71 6.27 -5.62
C ALA A 389 9.87 6.12 -4.63
N ASN A 390 10.32 7.22 -4.02
CA ASN A 390 11.37 7.24 -3.01
C ASN A 390 10.95 6.54 -1.70
N THR A 391 9.66 6.26 -1.51
CA THR A 391 9.15 5.47 -0.39
C THR A 391 8.89 4.02 -0.78
N LEU A 392 8.28 3.78 -1.95
CA LEU A 392 7.93 2.46 -2.45
C LEU A 392 9.16 1.61 -2.77
N LEU A 393 10.23 2.20 -3.34
CA LEU A 393 11.47 1.48 -3.60
C LEU A 393 12.12 0.94 -2.31
N PRO A 394 12.34 1.76 -1.25
CA PRO A 394 12.75 1.24 0.05
C PRO A 394 11.80 0.23 0.65
N THR A 395 10.49 0.41 0.47
CA THR A 395 9.49 -0.57 0.94
C THR A 395 9.76 -1.96 0.35
N VAL A 396 9.93 -2.04 -0.96
CA VAL A 396 10.15 -3.32 -1.62
C VAL A 396 11.58 -3.80 -1.44
N LEU A 397 12.60 -2.95 -1.45
CA LEU A 397 13.98 -3.42 -1.24
C LEU A 397 14.27 -3.79 0.22
N GLY A 398 13.56 -3.20 1.19
CA GLY A 398 13.67 -3.56 2.60
C GLY A 398 13.05 -4.91 2.94
N GLY A 399 12.23 -5.47 2.05
CA GLY A 399 11.52 -6.74 2.29
C GLY A 399 10.30 -6.60 3.19
N VAL A 400 9.55 -5.50 3.06
CA VAL A 400 8.30 -5.31 3.81
C VAL A 400 7.27 -6.38 3.43
N ASN A 401 6.63 -6.99 4.43
CA ASN A 401 5.68 -8.08 4.23
C ASN A 401 4.24 -7.61 4.02
N PHE A 402 3.80 -6.59 4.77
CA PHE A 402 2.50 -5.98 4.60
C PHE A 402 2.65 -4.48 4.34
N VAL A 403 2.30 -4.03 3.14
CA VAL A 403 2.47 -2.64 2.70
C VAL A 403 1.10 -1.97 2.70
N LEU A 404 0.76 -1.35 3.83
CA LEU A 404 -0.40 -0.48 3.93
C LEU A 404 -0.08 0.87 3.27
N HIS A 405 -1.07 1.51 2.65
CA HIS A 405 -0.89 2.71 1.85
C HIS A 405 -0.07 2.48 0.56
N ALA A 406 -0.14 1.28 -0.01
CA ALA A 406 0.49 0.98 -1.29
C ALA A 406 -0.07 1.83 -2.44
N ALA A 407 -1.35 2.23 -2.36
CA ALA A 407 -1.99 3.06 -3.38
C ALA A 407 -3.05 4.02 -2.84
N GLY A 408 -3.04 5.25 -3.35
CA GLY A 408 -4.11 6.26 -3.16
C GLY A 408 -3.79 7.37 -2.17
N TRP A 409 -2.67 7.28 -1.45
CA TRP A 409 -2.26 8.27 -0.45
C TRP A 409 -1.86 9.59 -1.11
N LEU A 410 -2.41 10.70 -0.60
CA LEU A 410 -2.07 12.07 -0.98
C LEU A 410 -2.22 13.02 0.23
N GLU A 411 -1.64 14.22 0.14
CA GLU A 411 -1.75 15.29 1.14
C GLU A 411 -1.34 14.83 2.55
N GLY A 412 -0.24 14.08 2.65
CA GLY A 412 0.28 13.61 3.94
C GLY A 412 -0.69 12.72 4.71
N GLY A 413 -1.60 12.03 4.01
CA GLY A 413 -2.55 11.10 4.59
C GLY A 413 -3.94 11.69 4.83
N LEU A 414 -4.17 12.93 4.41
CA LEU A 414 -5.49 13.56 4.50
C LEU A 414 -6.40 13.19 3.34
N VAL A 415 -5.86 12.76 2.20
CA VAL A 415 -6.63 12.51 0.97
C VAL A 415 -6.41 11.10 0.43
N SER A 416 -7.51 10.41 0.14
CA SER A 416 -7.56 9.25 -0.76
C SER A 416 -7.89 9.75 -2.17
N SER A 417 -6.90 9.79 -3.07
CA SER A 417 -7.10 10.27 -4.44
C SER A 417 -7.33 9.13 -5.42
N TYR A 418 -8.37 9.24 -6.24
CA TYR A 418 -8.76 8.24 -7.23
C TYR A 418 -7.69 8.05 -8.31
N GLU A 419 -7.19 9.13 -8.89
CA GLU A 419 -6.15 9.06 -9.91
C GLU A 419 -4.82 8.62 -9.31
N LYS A 420 -4.47 9.12 -8.12
CA LYS A 420 -3.26 8.68 -7.39
C LYS A 420 -3.30 7.18 -7.09
N PHE A 421 -4.47 6.63 -6.75
CA PHE A 421 -4.65 5.19 -6.56
C PHE A 421 -4.27 4.42 -7.81
N MET A 422 -4.75 4.82 -8.99
CA MET A 422 -4.43 4.14 -10.24
C MET A 422 -2.94 4.23 -10.58
N MET A 423 -2.34 5.42 -10.41
CA MET A 423 -0.91 5.63 -10.62
C MET A 423 -0.07 4.71 -9.72
N ASP A 424 -0.37 4.69 -8.43
CA ASP A 424 0.36 3.89 -7.45
C ASP A 424 0.16 2.39 -7.66
N ALA A 425 -1.06 1.96 -8.01
CA ALA A 425 -1.36 0.55 -8.22
C ALA A 425 -0.65 0.00 -9.47
N ASP A 426 -0.47 0.82 -10.51
CA ASP A 426 0.38 0.51 -11.67
C ASP A 426 1.85 0.36 -11.26
N GLN A 427 2.37 1.25 -10.39
CA GLN A 427 3.72 1.11 -9.85
C GLN A 427 3.89 -0.14 -8.97
N CYS A 428 2.88 -0.50 -8.16
CA CYS A 428 2.91 -1.74 -7.38
C CYS A 428 2.99 -2.98 -8.27
N ALA A 429 2.27 -2.99 -9.41
CA ALA A 429 2.37 -4.07 -10.39
C ALA A 429 3.74 -4.10 -11.08
N MET A 430 4.37 -2.94 -11.34
CA MET A 430 5.75 -2.87 -11.79
C MET A 430 6.74 -3.43 -10.76
N MET A 431 6.54 -3.12 -9.46
CA MET A 431 7.38 -3.65 -8.38
C MET A 431 7.28 -5.17 -8.28
N ARG A 432 6.13 -5.78 -8.57
CA ARG A 432 6.03 -7.25 -8.67
C ARG A 432 7.04 -7.80 -9.69
N THR A 433 7.06 -7.27 -10.91
CA THR A 433 8.02 -7.71 -11.95
C THR A 433 9.46 -7.49 -11.49
N MET A 434 9.76 -6.39 -10.80
CA MET A 434 11.09 -6.17 -10.22
C MET A 434 11.47 -7.26 -9.19
N LEU A 435 10.52 -7.66 -8.35
CA LEU A 435 10.74 -8.66 -7.29
C LEU A 435 10.77 -10.11 -7.79
N GLU A 436 10.30 -10.39 -9.01
CA GLU A 436 10.44 -11.69 -9.68
C GLU A 436 11.91 -12.01 -10.04
N GLY A 437 12.77 -10.99 -10.14
CA GLY A 437 14.21 -11.13 -10.36
C GLY A 437 14.58 -11.36 -11.82
N VAL A 438 15.78 -11.93 -12.05
CA VAL A 438 16.31 -12.18 -13.39
C VAL A 438 16.02 -13.64 -13.79
N ASP A 439 15.37 -13.83 -14.94
CA ASP A 439 15.20 -15.16 -15.55
C ASP A 439 16.54 -15.67 -16.10
N LEU A 440 17.09 -16.70 -15.47
CA LEU A 440 18.33 -17.36 -15.87
C LEU A 440 18.11 -18.70 -16.60
N THR A 441 16.87 -19.02 -17.00
CA THR A 441 16.61 -20.17 -17.87
C THR A 441 17.31 -20.00 -19.22
N GLU A 442 17.41 -21.09 -19.99
CA GLU A 442 18.00 -21.05 -21.33
C GLU A 442 17.29 -20.02 -22.24
N ASN A 443 15.95 -19.90 -22.12
CA ASN A 443 15.19 -18.86 -22.81
C ASN A 443 15.57 -17.45 -22.32
N GLY A 444 15.68 -17.24 -21.00
CA GLY A 444 16.11 -15.96 -20.42
C GLY A 444 17.53 -15.54 -20.85
N GLN A 445 18.44 -16.49 -21.00
CA GLN A 445 19.82 -16.25 -21.49
C GLN A 445 19.87 -15.85 -22.97
N ALA A 446 18.89 -16.28 -23.77
CA ALA A 446 18.70 -15.89 -25.17
C ALA A 446 19.93 -16.07 -26.10
N MET A 447 20.82 -17.03 -25.79
CA MET A 447 22.07 -17.21 -26.53
C MET A 447 21.87 -17.56 -28.00
N ASP A 448 20.80 -18.30 -28.34
CA ASP A 448 20.47 -18.62 -29.72
C ASP A 448 19.97 -17.41 -30.50
N ALA A 449 19.23 -16.51 -29.85
CA ALA A 449 18.81 -15.25 -30.45
C ALA A 449 20.02 -14.37 -30.79
N ILE A 450 21.01 -14.31 -29.88
CA ILE A 450 22.24 -13.54 -30.08
C ILE A 450 23.04 -14.09 -31.28
N ARG A 451 23.08 -15.42 -31.44
CA ARG A 451 23.71 -16.07 -32.60
C ARG A 451 22.92 -15.85 -33.90
N GLU A 452 21.59 -15.93 -33.85
CA GLU A 452 20.68 -15.72 -34.99
C GLU A 452 20.85 -14.30 -35.56
N VAL A 453 20.90 -13.29 -34.69
CA VAL A 453 20.91 -11.88 -35.08
C VAL A 453 22.31 -11.40 -35.46
N GLY A 454 23.33 -11.71 -34.65
CA GLY A 454 24.72 -11.31 -34.89
C GLY A 454 25.01 -9.80 -34.76
N PRO A 455 26.28 -9.39 -34.92
CA PRO A 455 26.69 -8.00 -34.73
C PRO A 455 26.09 -7.04 -35.77
N GLY A 456 25.66 -5.86 -35.32
CA GLY A 456 25.19 -4.77 -36.19
C GLY A 456 23.75 -4.88 -36.70
N ALA A 457 23.02 -5.95 -36.33
CA ALA A 457 21.61 -6.14 -36.65
C ALA A 457 20.69 -5.81 -35.45
N HIS A 458 19.41 -6.20 -35.50
CA HIS A 458 18.43 -5.96 -34.43
C HIS A 458 17.54 -7.18 -34.14
N PHE A 459 16.99 -7.25 -32.93
CA PHE A 459 16.23 -8.42 -32.44
C PHE A 459 14.72 -8.40 -32.74
N LEU A 460 14.16 -7.32 -33.31
CA LEU A 460 12.71 -7.16 -33.45
C LEU A 460 12.00 -8.29 -34.22
N GLY A 461 12.68 -8.90 -35.18
CA GLY A 461 12.12 -9.95 -36.04
C GLY A 461 12.55 -11.37 -35.71
N CYS A 462 13.47 -11.58 -34.75
CA CYS A 462 14.02 -12.91 -34.49
C CYS A 462 13.03 -13.82 -33.78
N SER A 463 13.29 -15.12 -33.84
CA SER A 463 12.39 -16.15 -33.30
C SER A 463 12.11 -15.96 -31.80
N HIS A 464 13.16 -15.61 -31.04
CA HIS A 464 13.06 -15.40 -29.59
C HIS A 464 12.15 -14.21 -29.24
N THR A 465 12.30 -13.06 -29.89
CA THR A 465 11.42 -11.91 -29.65
C THR A 465 9.96 -12.26 -29.98
N GLN A 466 9.71 -12.93 -31.11
CA GLN A 466 8.35 -13.33 -31.50
C GLN A 466 7.71 -14.29 -30.48
N ALA A 467 8.50 -15.17 -29.86
CA ALA A 467 8.02 -16.09 -28.83
C ALA A 467 7.75 -15.40 -27.48
N ASN A 468 8.48 -14.32 -27.16
CA ASN A 468 8.48 -13.72 -25.82
C ASN A 468 7.77 -12.36 -25.72
N PHE A 469 7.58 -11.61 -26.81
CA PHE A 469 7.21 -10.16 -26.75
C PHE A 469 5.93 -9.84 -25.96
N GLU A 470 4.98 -10.78 -25.85
CA GLU A 470 3.74 -10.57 -25.10
C GLU A 470 3.95 -10.50 -23.58
N LYS A 471 5.00 -11.18 -23.08
CA LYS A 471 5.28 -11.32 -21.63
C LYS A 471 6.66 -10.78 -21.23
N ALA A 472 7.50 -10.41 -22.19
CA ALA A 472 8.90 -10.03 -21.95
C ALA A 472 9.09 -8.80 -21.04
N PHE A 473 8.18 -7.83 -21.11
CA PHE A 473 8.30 -6.57 -20.38
C PHE A 473 6.98 -6.22 -19.67
N TYR A 474 7.10 -5.64 -18.47
CA TYR A 474 5.97 -5.02 -17.81
C TYR A 474 5.35 -3.95 -18.73
N ARG A 475 4.02 -3.94 -18.83
CA ARG A 475 3.28 -2.98 -19.63
C ARG A 475 2.40 -2.16 -18.70
N SER A 476 2.84 -0.93 -18.43
CA SER A 476 2.05 0.03 -17.66
C SER A 476 0.72 0.28 -18.34
N SER A 477 -0.33 0.36 -17.52
CA SER A 477 -1.68 0.70 -17.94
C SER A 477 -1.90 2.21 -18.09
N ILE A 478 -0.94 3.04 -17.68
CA ILE A 478 -1.08 4.49 -17.56
C ILE A 478 0.06 5.25 -18.27
N ALA A 479 1.26 4.67 -18.42
CA ALA A 479 2.38 5.33 -19.09
C ALA A 479 2.12 5.56 -20.58
N ASP A 480 2.45 6.76 -21.06
CA ASP A 480 2.47 7.07 -22.49
C ASP A 480 3.91 6.93 -22.99
N ASN A 481 4.11 6.02 -23.95
CA ASN A 481 5.40 5.76 -24.60
C ASN A 481 5.31 6.00 -26.13
N SER A 482 4.32 6.79 -26.56
CA SER A 482 4.15 7.17 -27.97
C SER A 482 5.10 8.30 -28.37
N THR A 483 5.16 8.63 -29.66
CA THR A 483 5.94 9.80 -30.12
C THR A 483 5.23 11.09 -29.71
N TYR A 484 5.96 12.21 -29.68
CA TYR A 484 5.38 13.51 -29.38
C TYR A 484 4.18 13.84 -30.27
N GLU A 485 4.29 13.62 -31.58
CA GLU A 485 3.25 13.93 -32.55
C GLU A 485 1.98 13.10 -32.30
N GLN A 486 2.15 11.84 -31.91
CA GLN A 486 1.02 10.99 -31.55
C GLN A 486 0.35 11.49 -30.26
N TRP A 487 1.13 11.72 -29.19
CA TRP A 487 0.63 12.25 -27.92
C TRP A 487 -0.11 13.59 -28.10
N GLU A 488 0.44 14.50 -28.91
CA GLU A 488 -0.17 15.79 -29.24
C GLU A 488 -1.49 15.60 -30.01
N SER A 489 -1.51 14.74 -31.03
CA SER A 489 -2.72 14.45 -31.80
C SER A 489 -3.84 13.78 -31.00
N GLU A 490 -3.47 13.06 -29.93
CA GLU A 490 -4.38 12.39 -29.00
C GLU A 490 -4.78 13.29 -27.81
N GLY A 491 -4.45 14.58 -27.87
CA GLY A 491 -4.94 15.61 -26.94
C GLY A 491 -3.99 15.94 -25.79
N SER A 492 -2.69 15.63 -25.93
CA SER A 492 -1.63 16.02 -24.99
C SER A 492 -1.91 15.61 -23.54
N ARG A 493 -2.54 14.45 -23.35
CA ARG A 493 -3.04 14.04 -22.03
C ARG A 493 -1.89 13.71 -21.10
N ASP A 494 -1.90 14.25 -19.89
CA ASP A 494 -0.94 13.89 -18.86
C ASP A 494 -1.33 12.60 -18.11
N THR A 495 -0.47 12.14 -17.21
CA THR A 495 -0.68 10.93 -16.40
C THR A 495 -1.93 11.04 -15.52
N TYR A 496 -2.23 12.23 -15.00
CA TYR A 496 -3.41 12.48 -14.17
C TYR A 496 -4.71 12.28 -14.97
N GLN A 497 -4.80 12.88 -16.16
CA GLN A 497 -5.95 12.76 -17.05
C GLN A 497 -6.15 11.34 -17.62
N ARG A 498 -5.06 10.62 -17.89
CA ARG A 498 -5.13 9.20 -18.31
C ARG A 498 -5.61 8.32 -17.16
N SER A 499 -5.14 8.58 -15.94
CA SER A 499 -5.59 7.87 -14.73
C SER A 499 -7.08 8.11 -14.45
N ALA A 500 -7.57 9.34 -14.58
CA ALA A 500 -8.99 9.66 -14.41
C ALA A 500 -9.91 8.88 -15.38
N ALA A 501 -9.48 8.74 -16.64
CA ALA A 501 -10.21 7.93 -17.61
C ALA A 501 -10.23 6.45 -17.21
N LEU A 502 -9.14 5.94 -16.66
CA LEU A 502 -9.04 4.56 -16.21
C LEU A 502 -9.91 4.31 -14.97
N VAL A 503 -9.96 5.23 -14.00
CA VAL A 503 -10.89 5.17 -12.85
C VAL A 503 -12.33 4.98 -13.33
N LYS A 504 -12.79 5.87 -14.23
CA LYS A 504 -14.16 5.84 -14.76
C LYS A 504 -14.45 4.52 -15.47
N LYS A 505 -13.52 4.05 -16.29
CA LYS A 505 -13.63 2.77 -17.00
C LYS A 505 -13.71 1.59 -16.02
N THR A 506 -12.78 1.51 -15.07
CA THR A 506 -12.71 0.40 -14.11
C THR A 506 -13.97 0.32 -13.25
N LEU A 507 -14.50 1.46 -12.79
CA LEU A 507 -15.75 1.46 -12.01
C LEU A 507 -16.98 1.10 -12.86
N ALA A 508 -17.01 1.50 -14.14
CA ALA A 508 -18.12 1.16 -15.04
C ALA A 508 -18.12 -0.32 -15.46
N GLU A 509 -16.94 -0.94 -15.58
CA GLU A 509 -16.78 -2.34 -15.98
C GLU A 509 -16.73 -3.31 -14.77
N TYR A 510 -16.80 -2.80 -13.54
CA TYR A 510 -16.72 -3.60 -12.33
C TYR A 510 -17.90 -4.56 -12.19
N GLU A 511 -17.59 -5.82 -11.90
CA GLU A 511 -18.56 -6.85 -11.51
C GLU A 511 -18.23 -7.35 -10.10
N ALA A 512 -19.24 -7.36 -9.23
CA ALA A 512 -19.06 -7.78 -7.84
C ALA A 512 -18.76 -9.29 -7.74
N PRO A 513 -17.78 -9.71 -6.92
CA PRO A 513 -17.54 -11.12 -6.69
C PRO A 513 -18.74 -11.74 -5.96
N VAL A 514 -19.09 -12.97 -6.36
CA VAL A 514 -20.22 -13.72 -5.78
C VAL A 514 -20.11 -13.77 -4.25
N LEU A 515 -21.20 -13.47 -3.57
CA LEU A 515 -21.38 -13.65 -2.12
C LEU A 515 -22.61 -14.53 -1.92
N ASP A 516 -22.52 -15.52 -1.04
CA ASP A 516 -23.65 -16.39 -0.70
C ASP A 516 -24.82 -15.51 -0.20
N PRO A 517 -26.01 -15.58 -0.83
CA PRO A 517 -27.17 -14.80 -0.39
C PRO A 517 -27.52 -14.98 1.08
N ALA A 518 -27.35 -16.18 1.65
CA ALA A 518 -27.63 -16.42 3.07
C ALA A 518 -26.65 -15.69 3.99
N ILE A 519 -25.37 -15.61 3.60
CA ILE A 519 -24.35 -14.83 4.32
C ILE A 519 -24.66 -13.32 4.19
N ASP A 520 -25.02 -12.87 3.00
CA ASP A 520 -25.37 -11.47 2.74
C ASP A 520 -26.58 -11.02 3.59
N GLU A 521 -27.66 -11.80 3.58
CA GLU A 521 -28.86 -11.57 4.39
C GLU A 521 -28.53 -11.55 5.89
N ALA A 522 -27.71 -12.49 6.37
CA ALA A 522 -27.31 -12.55 7.78
C ALA A 522 -26.46 -11.34 8.21
N LEU A 523 -25.55 -10.86 7.35
CA LEU A 523 -24.78 -9.65 7.60
C LEU A 523 -25.69 -8.41 7.68
N ILE A 524 -26.61 -8.27 6.73
CA ILE A 524 -27.57 -7.15 6.70
C ILE A 524 -28.45 -7.15 7.95
N ASP A 525 -28.99 -8.31 8.34
CA ASP A 525 -29.82 -8.46 9.54
C ASP A 525 -29.03 -8.13 10.82
N PHE A 526 -27.79 -8.64 10.95
CA PHE A 526 -26.90 -8.32 12.06
C PHE A 526 -26.65 -6.81 12.17
N MET A 527 -26.26 -6.16 11.07
CA MET A 527 -26.02 -4.72 11.03
C MET A 527 -27.28 -3.93 11.39
N ALA A 528 -28.44 -4.29 10.85
CA ALA A 528 -29.71 -3.62 11.14
C ALA A 528 -30.06 -3.70 12.63
N LYS A 529 -29.97 -4.90 13.23
CA LYS A 529 -30.20 -5.11 14.66
C LYS A 529 -29.24 -4.30 15.53
N LYS A 530 -27.94 -4.33 15.22
CA LYS A 530 -26.91 -3.60 15.97
C LYS A 530 -27.10 -2.09 15.86
N LYS A 531 -27.27 -1.56 14.64
CA LYS A 531 -27.52 -0.13 14.43
C LYS A 531 -28.81 0.35 15.09
N ALA A 532 -29.82 -0.50 15.26
CA ALA A 532 -31.05 -0.16 15.99
C ALA A 532 -30.89 -0.19 17.52
N SER A 533 -29.83 -0.83 18.05
CA SER A 533 -29.64 -1.03 19.50
C SER A 533 -29.09 0.21 20.25
N PHE A 534 -28.63 1.24 19.52
CA PHE A 534 -28.15 2.50 20.10
C PHE A 534 -28.38 3.68 19.13
N PRO A 535 -28.53 4.92 19.64
CA PRO A 535 -28.75 6.10 18.80
C PRO A 535 -27.50 6.46 17.98
N ASP A 536 -27.68 7.26 16.93
CA ASP A 536 -26.58 7.83 16.17
C ASP A 536 -25.75 8.77 17.07
N SER A 537 -24.42 8.68 16.98
CA SER A 537 -23.48 9.62 17.62
C SER A 537 -22.40 10.02 16.64
N ASN A 538 -22.08 11.32 16.64
CA ASN A 538 -20.95 11.91 15.93
C ASN A 538 -19.85 12.42 16.87
N VAL A 539 -20.00 12.14 18.16
CA VAL A 539 -19.02 12.46 19.21
C VAL A 539 -18.15 11.25 19.47
#